data_AF-A0A5N9C0C0-F1
#
_entry.id   AF-A0A5N9C0C0-F1
#
_cell.length_a   1.000
_cell.length_b   1.000
_cell.length_c   1.000
_cell.angle_alpha   90.00
_cell.angle_beta   90.00
_cell.angle_gamma   90.00
#
_symmetry.space_group_name_H-M   'P 1'
#
loop_
_entity.id
_entity.type
_entity.pdbx_description
1 polymer ?
#
loop_
_entity_poly.entity_id
_entity_poly.type
_entity_poly.pdbx_seq_one_letter_code
_entity_poly.pdbx_strand_id
1 'polypeptide(L)'
;MLNHTTAQIAIGIITENIRMLNEGNEQGLLDLFHIPHIRISETDILVYNSREELENKYLSDFRSRAGEQWHHTVLDWTEPIHANETKAHIFIQWSRYTQENELITSQQSLWIVNNRDGKWGVQARSSFAPI
;
A
#
# COMPACT_ATOMS: atom_id res chain seq x y z
N MET A 1 -1.01 -15.70 17.92
CA MET A 1 0.13 -16.48 17.38
C MET A 1 0.36 -16.02 15.96
N LEU A 2 1.61 -15.79 15.56
CA LEU A 2 1.95 -15.29 14.22
C LEU A 2 1.94 -16.45 13.20
N ASN A 3 1.02 -16.43 12.24
CA ASN A 3 1.09 -17.33 11.09
C ASN A 3 2.14 -16.81 10.08
N HIS A 4 3.32 -17.44 10.06
CA HIS A 4 4.44 -17.00 9.22
C HIS A 4 4.15 -17.09 7.71
N THR A 5 3.43 -18.12 7.26
CA THR A 5 3.06 -18.27 5.84
C THR A 5 2.14 -17.14 5.39
N THR A 6 1.09 -16.84 6.16
CA THR A 6 0.19 -15.73 5.87
C THR A 6 0.92 -14.38 5.90
N ALA A 7 1.81 -14.18 6.86
CA ALA A 7 2.63 -12.97 6.93
C ALA A 7 3.51 -12.80 5.68
N GLN A 8 4.13 -13.87 5.19
CA GLN A 8 4.94 -13.84 3.96
C GLN A 8 4.10 -13.55 2.72
N ILE A 9 2.90 -14.13 2.61
CA ILE A 9 1.97 -13.81 1.51
C ILE A 9 1.61 -12.33 1.55
N ALA A 10 1.28 -11.80 2.72
CA ALA A 10 0.92 -10.39 2.87
C ALA A 10 2.08 -9.45 2.51
N ILE A 11 3.31 -9.75 2.96
CA ILE A 11 4.51 -9.03 2.55
C ILE A 11 4.70 -9.10 1.03
N GLY A 12 4.49 -10.26 0.41
CA GLY A 12 4.54 -10.42 -1.04
C GLY A 12 3.56 -9.50 -1.79
N ILE A 13 2.32 -9.38 -1.31
CA ILE A 13 1.34 -8.43 -1.87
C ILE A 13 1.81 -6.98 -1.73
N ILE A 14 2.40 -6.59 -0.60
CA ILE A 14 2.91 -5.23 -0.38
C ILE A 14 4.09 -4.94 -1.31
N THR A 15 5.04 -5.87 -1.43
CA THR A 15 6.19 -5.74 -2.34
C THR A 15 5.73 -5.61 -3.78
N GLU A 16 4.77 -6.43 -4.22
CA GLU A 16 4.22 -6.36 -5.57
C GLU A 16 3.46 -5.04 -5.81
N ASN A 17 2.77 -4.52 -4.80
CA ASN A 17 2.11 -3.22 -4.88
C ASN A 17 3.11 -2.10 -5.19
N ILE A 18 4.25 -2.09 -4.49
CA ILE A 18 5.31 -1.10 -4.70
C ILE A 18 5.97 -1.29 -6.06
N ARG A 19 6.18 -2.54 -6.50
CA ARG A 19 6.70 -2.83 -7.85
C ARG A 19 5.77 -2.29 -8.95
N MET A 20 4.48 -2.62 -8.89
CA MET A 20 3.48 -2.15 -9.86
C MET A 20 3.39 -0.63 -9.91
N LEU A 21 3.47 0.03 -8.75
CA LEU A 21 3.50 1.48 -8.65
C LEU A 21 4.71 2.07 -9.38
N ASN A 22 5.91 1.55 -9.11
CA ASN A 22 7.15 2.03 -9.73
C ASN A 22 7.20 1.75 -11.23
N GLU A 23 6.60 0.67 -11.70
CA GLU A 23 6.51 0.32 -13.13
C GLU A 23 5.44 1.14 -13.87
N GLY A 24 4.63 1.93 -13.16
CA GLY A 24 3.47 2.60 -13.74
C GLY A 24 2.38 1.64 -14.22
N ASN A 25 2.37 0.39 -13.72
CA ASN A 25 1.34 -0.59 -14.04
C ASN A 25 0.09 -0.33 -13.19
N GLU A 26 -0.71 0.62 -13.67
CA GLU A 26 -1.92 1.09 -13.02
C GLU A 26 -2.89 -0.06 -12.73
N GLN A 27 -3.25 -0.84 -13.76
CA GLN A 27 -4.19 -1.94 -13.63
C GLN A 27 -3.73 -2.99 -12.60
N GLY A 28 -2.47 -3.42 -12.69
CA GLY A 28 -1.89 -4.39 -11.77
C GLY A 28 -1.83 -3.87 -10.33
N LEU A 29 -1.55 -2.58 -10.15
CA LEU A 29 -1.58 -1.94 -8.84
C LEU A 29 -2.98 -1.97 -8.21
N LEU A 30 -3.99 -1.59 -9.00
CA LEU A 30 -5.39 -1.53 -8.54
C LEU A 30 -5.96 -2.94 -8.25
N ASP A 31 -5.51 -3.96 -8.96
CA ASP A 31 -5.91 -5.35 -8.74
C ASP A 31 -5.45 -5.93 -7.38
N LEU A 32 -4.44 -5.31 -6.76
CA LEU A 32 -3.93 -5.67 -5.43
C LEU A 32 -4.72 -5.02 -4.28
N PHE A 33 -5.69 -4.17 -4.58
CA PHE A 33 -6.57 -3.57 -3.58
C PHE A 33 -7.91 -4.28 -3.48
N HIS A 34 -8.37 -4.45 -2.24
CA HIS A 34 -9.77 -4.82 -1.97
C HIS A 34 -10.63 -3.57 -1.91
N ILE A 35 -11.88 -3.71 -2.36
CA ILE A 35 -12.91 -2.68 -2.22
C ILE A 35 -13.81 -2.99 -1.01
N PRO A 36 -14.19 -2.00 -0.20
CA PRO A 36 -13.73 -0.60 -0.24
C PRO A 36 -12.27 -0.47 0.23
N HIS A 37 -11.43 0.29 -0.49
CA HIS A 37 -10.06 0.51 -0.05
C HIS A 37 -9.98 1.71 0.88
N ILE A 38 -9.38 1.53 2.05
CA ILE A 38 -9.32 2.57 3.09
C ILE A 38 -7.89 3.07 3.26
N ARG A 39 -7.72 4.40 3.27
CA ARG A 39 -6.49 5.06 3.69
C ARG A 39 -6.79 5.98 4.88
N ILE A 40 -5.97 5.90 5.90
CA ILE A 40 -6.05 6.70 7.12
C ILE A 40 -4.74 7.50 7.20
N SER A 41 -4.83 8.83 7.29
CA SER A 41 -3.71 9.70 7.66
C SER A 41 -3.82 10.13 9.12
N GLU A 42 -2.96 11.07 9.52
CA GLU A 42 -3.00 11.69 10.83
C GLU A 42 -4.36 12.37 11.13
N THR A 43 -4.96 13.03 10.14
CA THR A 43 -6.18 13.84 10.33
C THR A 43 -7.37 13.37 9.50
N ASP A 44 -7.15 12.60 8.44
CA ASP A 44 -8.15 12.34 7.41
C ASP A 44 -8.32 10.84 7.11
N ILE A 45 -9.49 10.50 6.59
CA ILE A 45 -9.79 9.15 6.10
C ILE A 45 -10.28 9.28 4.66
N LEU A 46 -9.64 8.55 3.76
CA LEU A 46 -10.08 8.40 2.37
C LEU A 46 -10.57 6.98 2.13
N VAL A 47 -11.74 6.87 1.53
CA VAL A 47 -12.36 5.59 1.20
C VAL A 47 -12.67 5.57 -0.29
N TYR A 48 -12.10 4.59 -1.01
CA TYR A 48 -12.50 4.27 -2.37
C TYR A 48 -13.56 3.17 -2.30
N ASN A 49 -14.82 3.52 -2.55
CA ASN A 49 -15.97 2.65 -2.30
C ASN A 49 -16.22 1.63 -3.40
N SER A 50 -15.70 1.88 -4.61
CA SER A 50 -15.90 1.02 -5.76
C SER A 50 -14.61 0.87 -6.57
N ARG A 51 -14.60 -0.14 -7.44
CA ARG A 51 -13.52 -0.34 -8.42
C ARG A 51 -13.41 0.86 -9.37
N GLU A 52 -14.55 1.36 -9.86
CA GLU A 52 -14.62 2.54 -10.71
C GLU A 52 -14.04 3.79 -10.01
N GLU A 53 -14.35 4.01 -8.73
CA GLU A 53 -13.79 5.13 -7.97
C GLU A 53 -12.27 5.01 -7.83
N LEU A 54 -11.79 3.80 -7.59
CA LEU A 54 -10.36 3.50 -7.49
C LEU A 54 -9.64 3.77 -8.83
N GLU A 55 -10.20 3.32 -9.96
CA GLU A 55 -9.68 3.61 -11.31
C GLU A 55 -9.66 5.09 -11.64
N ASN A 56 -10.71 5.83 -11.27
CA ASN A 56 -10.86 7.24 -11.61
C ASN A 56 -10.00 8.17 -10.75
N LYS A 57 -9.68 7.80 -9.50
CA LYS A 57 -9.09 8.72 -8.51
C LYS A 57 -7.74 8.29 -7.95
N TYR A 58 -7.46 6.98 -7.84
CA TYR A 58 -6.34 6.53 -7.02
C TYR A 58 -4.99 7.14 -7.44
N LEU A 59 -4.75 7.22 -8.75
CA LEU A 59 -3.47 7.69 -9.28
C LEU A 59 -3.33 9.21 -9.29
N SER A 60 -4.40 9.95 -9.56
CA SER A 60 -4.39 11.40 -9.39
C SER A 60 -4.09 11.76 -7.93
N ASP A 61 -4.77 11.09 -7.00
CA ASP A 61 -4.55 11.30 -5.57
C ASP A 61 -3.12 10.89 -5.18
N PHE A 62 -2.61 9.78 -5.73
CA PHE A 62 -1.23 9.34 -5.50
C PHE A 62 -0.23 10.38 -5.98
N ARG A 63 -0.36 10.88 -7.21
CA ARG A 63 0.55 11.88 -7.78
C ARG A 63 0.54 13.18 -6.96
N SER A 64 -0.65 13.63 -6.53
CA SER A 64 -0.81 14.78 -5.62
C SER A 64 0.02 14.62 -4.34
N ARG A 65 -0.03 13.44 -3.72
CA ARG A 65 0.76 13.12 -2.51
C ARG A 65 2.24 12.87 -2.77
N ALA A 66 2.58 12.32 -3.93
CA ALA A 66 3.95 11.92 -4.26
C ALA A 66 4.81 13.14 -4.61
N GLY A 67 4.19 14.17 -5.17
CA GLY A 67 4.87 15.35 -5.69
C GLY A 67 5.47 15.10 -7.07
N GLU A 68 5.73 16.18 -7.80
CA GLU A 68 6.19 16.13 -9.20
C GLU A 68 7.58 15.51 -9.35
N GLN A 69 8.41 15.57 -8.31
CA GLN A 69 9.76 15.03 -8.32
C GLN A 69 9.81 13.53 -8.04
N TRP A 70 8.69 12.89 -7.70
CA TRP A 70 8.67 11.45 -7.41
C TRP A 70 9.05 10.63 -8.65
N HIS A 71 10.04 9.75 -8.49
CA HIS A 71 10.42 8.75 -9.48
C HIS A 71 10.08 7.34 -9.01
N HIS A 72 10.43 7.00 -7.76
CA HIS A 72 10.21 5.65 -7.25
C HIS A 72 10.04 5.61 -5.74
N THR A 73 9.46 4.49 -5.28
CA THR A 73 9.27 4.15 -3.87
C THR A 73 10.06 2.89 -3.53
N VAL A 74 10.73 2.88 -2.38
CA VAL A 74 11.43 1.72 -1.83
C VAL A 74 10.66 1.22 -0.61
N LEU A 75 10.51 -0.10 -0.48
CA LEU A 75 10.08 -0.74 0.76
C LEU A 75 11.32 -1.00 1.62
N ASP A 76 11.53 -0.17 2.64
CA ASP A 76 12.77 -0.20 3.43
C ASP A 76 12.83 -1.44 4.32
N TRP A 77 11.73 -1.73 5.00
CA TRP A 77 11.58 -2.90 5.86
C TRP A 77 10.11 -3.27 6.07
N THR A 78 9.90 -4.50 6.53
CA THR A 78 8.58 -5.01 6.92
C THR A 78 8.68 -5.79 8.24
N GLU A 79 7.64 -5.66 9.07
CA GLU A 79 7.52 -6.34 10.35
C GLU A 79 6.08 -6.87 10.52
N PRO A 80 5.86 -8.20 10.47
CA PRO A 80 4.56 -8.77 10.76
C PRO A 80 4.18 -8.59 12.24
N ILE A 81 3.09 -7.88 12.52
CA ILE A 81 2.57 -7.72 13.89
C ILE A 81 1.66 -8.90 14.24
N HIS A 82 0.67 -9.16 13.39
CA HIS A 82 -0.32 -10.21 13.60
C HIS A 82 -0.63 -10.90 12.27
N ALA A 83 -0.80 -12.22 12.31
CA ALA A 83 -1.32 -12.97 11.17
C ALA A 83 -2.09 -14.19 11.64
N ASN A 84 -3.28 -14.40 11.07
CA ASN A 84 -4.03 -15.65 11.18
C ASN A 84 -4.08 -16.33 9.79
N GLU A 85 -5.00 -17.25 9.55
CA GLU A 85 -5.08 -17.97 8.26
C GLU A 85 -5.50 -17.09 7.07
N THR A 86 -6.22 -15.98 7.31
CA THR A 86 -6.86 -15.20 6.25
C THR A 86 -6.56 -13.71 6.31
N LYS A 87 -5.78 -13.25 7.29
CA LYS A 87 -5.49 -11.82 7.50
C LYS A 87 -4.13 -11.61 8.16
N ALA A 88 -3.42 -10.60 7.71
CA ALA A 88 -2.20 -10.10 8.33
C ALA A 88 -2.24 -8.58 8.53
N HIS A 89 -1.56 -8.13 9.58
CA HIS A 89 -1.23 -6.75 9.85
C HIS A 89 0.29 -6.61 9.78
N ILE A 90 0.78 -5.83 8.81
CA ILE A 90 2.20 -5.66 8.56
C ILE A 90 2.56 -4.20 8.83
N PHE A 91 3.50 -3.97 9.74
CA PHE A 91 4.12 -2.66 9.89
C PHE A 91 5.25 -2.54 8.87
N ILE A 92 5.32 -1.40 8.20
CA ILE A 92 6.32 -1.17 7.16
C ILE A 92 6.90 0.24 7.30
N GLN A 93 8.06 0.43 6.68
CA GLN A 93 8.53 1.74 6.26
C GLN A 93 8.79 1.73 4.77
N TRP A 94 8.44 2.83 4.14
CA TRP A 94 8.76 3.09 2.75
C TRP A 94 9.38 4.47 2.61
N SER A 95 10.21 4.62 1.58
CA SER A 95 10.86 5.88 1.23
C SER A 95 10.61 6.21 -0.23
N ARG A 96 10.42 7.48 -0.53
CA ARG A 96 10.24 8.00 -1.90
C ARG A 96 11.46 8.77 -2.32
N TYR A 97 11.81 8.65 -3.59
CA TYR A 97 13.02 9.23 -4.15
C TYR A 97 12.76 9.91 -5.49
N THR A 98 13.61 10.90 -5.78
CA THR A 98 13.73 11.51 -7.10
C THR A 98 14.42 10.56 -8.09
N GLN A 99 14.50 10.97 -9.35
CA GLN A 99 15.23 10.23 -10.38
C GLN A 99 16.74 10.16 -10.08
N GLU A 100 17.28 11.20 -9.45
CA GLU A 100 18.67 11.32 -9.00
C GLU A 100 18.95 10.54 -7.70
N ASN A 101 17.96 9.79 -7.18
CA ASN A 101 17.99 9.07 -5.90
C ASN A 101 18.09 9.99 -4.67
N GLU A 102 17.61 11.23 -4.75
CA GLU A 102 17.48 12.09 -3.58
C GLU A 102 16.22 11.71 -2.80
N LEU A 103 16.34 11.63 -1.47
CA LEU A 103 15.21 11.27 -0.60
C LEU A 103 14.18 12.41 -0.56
N ILE A 104 12.93 12.10 -0.92
CA ILE A 104 11.79 13.01 -0.81
C ILE A 104 11.16 12.90 0.57
N THR A 105 10.84 11.68 0.99
CA THR A 105 10.22 11.41 2.30
C THR A 105 10.42 9.95 2.68
N SER A 106 10.44 9.68 3.99
CA SER A 106 10.34 8.34 4.57
C SER A 106 9.19 8.30 5.56
N GLN A 107 8.36 7.26 5.50
CA GLN A 107 7.13 7.17 6.27
C GLN A 107 6.87 5.74 6.74
N GLN A 108 6.40 5.63 7.98
CA GLN A 108 5.94 4.38 8.55
C GLN A 108 4.43 4.19 8.30
N SER A 109 4.01 2.94 8.12
CA SER A 109 2.62 2.63 7.84
C SER A 109 2.20 1.24 8.31
N LEU A 110 0.98 1.12 8.80
CA LEU A 110 0.32 -0.15 9.04
C LEU A 110 -0.49 -0.56 7.82
N TRP A 111 -0.22 -1.75 7.29
CA TRP A 111 -0.94 -2.34 6.16
C TRP A 111 -1.75 -3.54 6.61
N ILE A 112 -3.02 -3.55 6.23
CA ILE A 112 -3.95 -4.64 6.50
C ILE A 112 -4.18 -5.39 5.19
N VAL A 113 -3.70 -6.63 5.14
CA VAL A 113 -3.79 -7.51 3.97
C VAL A 113 -4.61 -8.74 4.36
N ASN A 114 -5.57 -9.12 3.53
CA ASN A 114 -6.46 -10.24 3.82
C ASN A 114 -6.83 -11.01 2.56
N ASN A 115 -7.14 -12.28 2.76
CA ASN A 115 -7.78 -13.14 1.79
C ASN A 115 -9.29 -12.93 1.90
N ARG A 116 -9.91 -12.55 0.78
CA ARG A 116 -11.37 -12.53 0.63
C ARG A 116 -11.70 -13.39 -0.58
N ASP A 117 -12.48 -14.44 -0.35
CA ASP A 117 -12.97 -15.33 -1.40
C ASP A 117 -11.86 -15.91 -2.30
N GLY A 118 -10.72 -16.26 -1.68
CA GLY A 118 -9.55 -16.82 -2.36
C GLY A 118 -8.56 -15.78 -2.88
N LYS A 119 -8.89 -14.48 -2.86
CA LYS A 119 -8.03 -13.39 -3.34
C LYS A 119 -7.37 -12.63 -2.19
N TRP A 120 -6.03 -12.61 -2.18
CA TRP A 120 -5.25 -11.74 -1.30
C TRP A 120 -5.16 -10.32 -1.85
N GLY A 121 -5.29 -9.33 -0.97
CA GLY A 121 -5.22 -7.92 -1.35
C GLY A 121 -5.17 -7.00 -0.13
N VAL A 122 -4.80 -5.73 -0.36
CA VAL A 122 -4.73 -4.71 0.70
C VAL A 122 -6.11 -4.10 0.91
N GLN A 123 -6.65 -4.25 2.11
CA GLN A 123 -7.94 -3.66 2.49
C GLN A 123 -7.79 -2.23 2.99
N ALA A 124 -6.77 -2.00 3.82
CA ALA A 124 -6.58 -0.71 4.46
C ALA A 124 -5.12 -0.39 4.75
N ARG A 125 -4.81 0.90 4.77
CA ARG A 125 -3.49 1.43 5.14
C ARG A 125 -3.65 2.61 6.09
N SER A 126 -2.82 2.67 7.11
CA SER A 126 -2.71 3.82 8.01
C SER A 126 -1.29 4.34 8.00
N SER A 127 -1.09 5.64 7.74
CA SER A 127 0.24 6.26 7.65
C SER A 127 0.22 7.68 8.23
N PHE A 128 1.38 8.22 8.59
CA PHE A 128 1.51 9.63 8.95
C PHE A 128 1.60 10.56 7.72
N ALA A 129 1.64 10.00 6.52
CA ALA A 129 1.63 10.78 5.28
C ALA A 129 0.24 11.41 5.04
N PRO A 130 0.17 12.67 4.58
CA PRO A 130 -1.09 13.31 4.21
C PRO A 130 -1.82 12.58 3.06
N ILE A 131 -3.13 12.80 2.96
CA ILE A 131 -4.01 12.18 1.94
C ILE A 131 -4.07 13.02 0.67
#